data_AF-M6YH67-F1
#
_entry.id   AF-M6YH67-F1
#
_cell.length_a   1.000
_cell.length_b   1.000
_cell.length_c   1.000
_cell.angle_alpha   90.00
_cell.angle_beta   90.00
_cell.angle_gamma   90.00
#
_symmetry.space_group_name_H-M   'P 1'
#
loop_
_entity.id
_entity.type
_entity.pdbx_description
1 polymer ?
#
loop_
_entity_poly.entity_id
_entity_poly.type
_entity_poly.pdbx_seq_one_letter_code
_entity_poly.pdbx_strand_id
1 'polypeptide(L)'
;MNLLQKSLFGIFQYVKGEKMNIRKKLYFFIFTIQTFSCSSSWLTINISCDIYCYAIVLGLEPPSITYNSYSPLIFIKNVNTSYTPETKKITPTEGTFAIAPDLPTSLYLDNSTGIISGTPTQTLIKSTYRVQYENAGNIVQSNQFYILIEESFESGACNTTGIFPGCSPEQPYSCSDTIQPTTCYRELSHCKQDVYCY
;
A
#
# COMPACT_ATOMS: atom_id res chain seq x y z
N MET A 1 9.18 -48.47 -13.26
CA MET A 1 9.84 -47.19 -12.90
C MET A 1 10.07 -46.41 -14.19
N ASN A 2 9.15 -45.51 -14.54
CA ASN A 2 9.16 -44.81 -15.83
C ASN A 2 10.29 -43.78 -15.92
N LEU A 3 10.68 -43.41 -17.15
CA LEU A 3 11.71 -42.40 -17.46
C LEU A 3 11.54 -41.07 -16.68
N LEU A 4 10.31 -40.75 -16.25
CA LEU A 4 9.95 -39.61 -15.40
C LEU A 4 10.46 -39.70 -13.94
N GLN A 5 10.50 -40.90 -13.35
CA GLN A 5 11.04 -41.10 -11.99
C GLN A 5 12.57 -40.88 -11.95
N LYS A 6 13.27 -41.12 -13.06
CA LYS A 6 14.71 -40.83 -13.20
C LYS A 6 15.00 -39.32 -13.31
N SER A 7 14.09 -38.55 -13.91
CA SER A 7 14.20 -37.08 -14.01
C SER A 7 14.07 -36.40 -12.63
N LEU A 8 13.10 -36.84 -11.81
CA LEU A 8 12.92 -36.38 -10.43
C LEU A 8 14.14 -36.63 -9.55
N PHE A 9 14.78 -37.81 -9.68
CA PHE A 9 16.01 -38.11 -8.97
C PHE A 9 17.17 -37.20 -9.41
N GLY A 10 17.23 -36.82 -10.69
CA GLY A 10 18.22 -35.89 -11.22
C GLY A 10 18.06 -34.46 -10.71
N ILE A 11 16.83 -33.95 -10.60
CA ILE A 11 16.55 -32.57 -10.13
C ILE A 11 16.76 -32.44 -8.62
N PHE A 12 16.37 -33.46 -7.83
CA PHE A 12 16.68 -33.50 -6.40
C PHE A 12 18.19 -33.50 -6.13
N GLN A 13 18.98 -34.15 -6.98
CA GLN A 13 20.44 -34.10 -6.90
C GLN A 13 21.00 -32.71 -7.30
N TYR A 14 20.38 -32.04 -8.28
CA TYR A 14 20.78 -30.68 -8.72
C TYR A 14 20.55 -29.62 -7.62
N VAL A 15 19.40 -29.65 -6.91
CA VAL A 15 19.10 -28.72 -5.79
C VAL A 15 19.99 -28.95 -4.56
N LYS A 16 20.54 -30.17 -4.42
CA LYS A 16 21.47 -30.54 -3.35
C LYS A 16 22.90 -30.07 -3.62
N GLY A 17 23.26 -29.85 -4.89
CA GLY A 17 24.62 -29.50 -5.33
C GLY A 17 24.98 -28.01 -5.34
N GLU A 18 24.02 -27.09 -5.48
CA GLU A 18 24.31 -25.65 -5.53
C GLU A 18 24.04 -24.91 -4.20
N LYS A 19 24.96 -24.02 -3.82
CA LYS A 19 24.81 -23.04 -2.72
C LYS A 19 23.76 -21.96 -3.08
N MET A 20 22.50 -22.36 -3.25
CA MET A 20 21.39 -21.43 -3.43
C MET A 20 20.80 -21.00 -2.09
N ASN A 21 20.50 -19.69 -1.97
CA ASN A 21 19.84 -19.10 -0.80
C ASN A 21 18.42 -19.68 -0.60
N ILE A 22 18.04 -19.86 0.67
CA ILE A 22 16.78 -20.47 1.14
C ILE A 22 15.55 -19.87 0.46
N ARG A 23 15.51 -18.55 0.21
CA ARG A 23 14.39 -17.89 -0.48
C ARG A 23 14.20 -18.38 -1.93
N LYS A 24 15.29 -18.64 -2.66
CA LYS A 24 15.24 -19.15 -4.04
C LYS A 24 14.86 -20.64 -4.08
N LYS A 25 15.32 -21.43 -3.11
CA LYS A 25 14.93 -22.84 -2.96
C LYS A 25 13.43 -22.99 -2.69
N LEU A 26 12.88 -22.12 -1.83
CA LEU A 26 11.45 -22.09 -1.51
C LEU A 26 10.62 -21.71 -2.74
N TYR A 27 11.03 -20.71 -3.50
CA TYR A 27 10.34 -20.28 -4.73
C TYR A 27 10.31 -21.37 -5.81
N PHE A 28 11.44 -22.07 -6.01
CA PHE A 28 11.52 -23.17 -6.99
C PHE A 28 10.65 -24.37 -6.58
N PHE A 29 10.63 -24.69 -5.28
CA PHE A 29 9.79 -25.76 -4.74
C PHE A 29 8.29 -25.44 -4.92
N ILE A 30 7.90 -24.19 -4.70
CA ILE A 30 6.54 -23.69 -4.93
C ILE A 30 6.16 -23.77 -6.41
N PHE A 31 7.05 -23.38 -7.32
CA PHE A 31 6.79 -23.42 -8.77
C PHE A 31 6.57 -24.86 -9.28
N THR A 32 7.29 -25.84 -8.71
CA THR A 32 7.11 -27.26 -9.06
C THR A 32 5.83 -27.89 -8.52
N ILE A 33 5.30 -27.38 -7.40
CA ILE A 33 3.99 -27.80 -6.85
C ILE A 33 2.86 -27.23 -7.72
N GLN A 34 3.02 -26.00 -8.22
CA GLN A 34 2.06 -25.28 -9.06
C GLN A 34 1.78 -25.99 -10.41
N THR A 35 2.76 -26.71 -10.96
CA THR A 35 2.57 -27.50 -12.19
C THR A 35 1.96 -28.89 -11.95
N PHE A 36 1.92 -29.38 -10.71
CA PHE A 36 1.37 -30.70 -10.38
C PHE A 36 -0.13 -30.67 -10.07
N SER A 37 -0.70 -29.50 -9.74
CA SER A 37 -2.12 -29.36 -9.37
C SER A 37 -3.09 -29.25 -10.55
N CYS A 38 -2.60 -29.10 -11.79
CA CYS A 38 -3.44 -29.00 -12.97
C CYS A 38 -2.99 -29.98 -14.06
N SER A 39 -2.98 -31.27 -13.74
CA SER A 39 -2.89 -32.31 -14.76
C SER A 39 -3.65 -33.56 -14.34
N SER A 40 -4.85 -33.66 -14.92
CA SER A 40 -5.66 -34.84 -15.19
C SER A 40 -6.41 -35.58 -14.05
N SER A 41 -7.74 -35.43 -14.15
CA SER A 41 -8.81 -36.44 -14.01
C SER A 41 -9.01 -37.09 -12.66
N TRP A 42 -10.06 -36.69 -11.93
CA TRP A 42 -11.33 -37.43 -11.73
C TRP A 42 -12.36 -36.45 -11.14
N LEU A 43 -13.42 -36.17 -11.90
CA LEU A 43 -14.58 -35.40 -11.45
C LEU A 43 -15.32 -36.21 -10.36
N THR A 44 -15.10 -35.88 -9.09
CA THR A 44 -16.04 -36.02 -7.92
C THR A 44 -15.38 -35.77 -6.55
N ILE A 45 -14.07 -35.50 -6.48
CA ILE A 45 -13.37 -35.15 -5.22
C ILE A 45 -12.55 -33.87 -5.44
N ASN A 46 -13.17 -32.69 -5.53
CA ASN A 46 -12.38 -31.45 -5.63
C ASN A 46 -12.98 -30.20 -4.98
N ILE A 47 -14.08 -30.29 -4.23
CA ILE A 47 -14.45 -29.17 -3.35
C ILE A 47 -13.46 -29.07 -2.17
N SER A 48 -12.96 -30.20 -1.68
CA SER A 48 -11.99 -30.24 -0.57
C SER A 48 -10.61 -29.72 -0.96
N CYS A 49 -10.06 -30.11 -2.12
CA CYS A 49 -8.72 -29.67 -2.55
C CYS A 49 -8.67 -28.15 -2.81
N ASP A 50 -9.73 -27.60 -3.42
CA ASP A 50 -9.88 -26.15 -3.64
C ASP A 50 -10.02 -25.38 -2.32
N ILE A 51 -10.76 -25.92 -1.33
CA ILE A 51 -10.87 -25.33 0.01
C ILE A 51 -9.54 -25.40 0.77
N TYR A 52 -8.81 -26.52 0.70
CA TYR A 52 -7.52 -26.67 1.37
C TYR A 52 -6.43 -25.78 0.73
N CYS A 53 -6.38 -25.67 -0.60
CA CYS A 53 -5.50 -24.72 -1.28
C CYS A 53 -5.85 -23.27 -0.92
N TYR A 54 -7.13 -22.90 -0.92
CA TYR A 54 -7.57 -21.56 -0.51
C TYR A 54 -7.22 -21.25 0.95
N ALA A 55 -7.43 -22.22 1.87
CA ALA A 55 -7.07 -22.07 3.28
C ALA A 55 -5.56 -21.90 3.50
N ILE A 56 -4.72 -22.59 2.73
CA ILE A 56 -3.25 -22.42 2.78
C ILE A 56 -2.85 -21.03 2.26
N VAL A 57 -3.49 -20.52 1.20
CA VAL A 57 -3.20 -19.20 0.63
C VAL A 57 -3.52 -18.08 1.62
N LEU A 58 -4.62 -18.16 2.38
CA LEU A 58 -4.95 -17.18 3.43
C LEU A 58 -3.92 -17.17 4.57
N GLY A 59 -3.35 -18.33 4.90
CA GLY A 59 -2.30 -18.47 5.91
C GLY A 59 -0.99 -17.76 5.55
N LEU A 60 -0.72 -17.55 4.27
CA LEU A 60 0.56 -17.05 3.75
C LEU A 60 0.59 -15.53 3.48
N GLU A 61 -0.52 -14.81 3.62
CA GLU A 61 -0.46 -13.34 3.46
C GLU A 61 0.52 -12.74 4.49
N PRO A 62 1.49 -11.91 4.07
CA PRO A 62 2.42 -11.29 5.01
C PRO A 62 1.69 -10.28 5.91
N PRO A 63 2.24 -9.95 7.09
CA PRO A 63 1.73 -8.84 7.87
C PRO A 63 1.86 -7.54 7.07
N SER A 64 0.85 -6.68 7.15
CA SER A 64 0.81 -5.42 6.40
C SER A 64 0.13 -4.30 7.18
N ILE A 65 0.54 -3.07 6.86
CA ILE A 65 -0.04 -1.83 7.36
C ILE A 65 -0.34 -1.00 6.13
N THR A 66 -1.57 -0.51 6.01
CA THR A 66 -1.99 0.28 4.87
C THR A 66 -2.65 1.58 5.32
N TYR A 67 -2.13 2.70 4.82
CA TYR A 67 -2.79 4.01 4.87
C TYR A 67 -3.20 4.37 3.44
N ASN A 68 -4.49 4.68 3.25
CA ASN A 68 -5.12 5.12 1.99
C ASN A 68 -4.27 4.94 0.72
N SER A 69 -4.47 3.83 0.00
CA SER A 69 -3.62 3.43 -1.13
C SER A 69 -3.77 4.29 -2.39
N TYR A 70 -4.79 5.13 -2.48
CA TYR A 70 -5.17 5.80 -3.74
C TYR A 70 -5.24 7.32 -3.66
N SER A 71 -5.26 7.89 -2.44
CA SER A 71 -5.37 9.33 -2.22
C SER A 71 -4.54 9.71 -1.00
N PRO A 72 -4.01 10.95 -0.91
CA PRO A 72 -3.45 11.44 0.34
C PRO A 72 -4.43 11.29 1.52
N LEU A 73 -3.87 11.25 2.72
CA LEU A 73 -4.60 11.60 3.93
C LEU A 73 -4.77 13.12 3.94
N ILE A 74 -6.01 13.58 3.93
CA ILE A 74 -6.37 14.99 3.77
C ILE A 74 -6.82 15.54 5.12
N PHE A 75 -6.09 16.50 5.63
CA PHE A 75 -6.51 17.26 6.80
C PHE A 75 -6.93 18.66 6.38
N ILE A 76 -7.91 19.21 7.09
CA ILE A 76 -8.35 20.60 6.89
C ILE A 76 -7.81 21.41 8.06
N LYS A 77 -7.18 22.55 7.76
CA LYS A 77 -6.69 23.47 8.78
C LYS A 77 -7.79 23.82 9.79
N ASN A 78 -7.43 23.80 11.08
CA ASN A 78 -8.30 24.05 12.22
C ASN A 78 -9.45 23.04 12.41
N VAL A 79 -9.44 21.91 11.70
CA VAL A 79 -10.41 20.83 11.88
C VAL A 79 -9.71 19.62 12.46
N ASN A 80 -10.28 19.03 13.52
CA ASN A 80 -9.77 17.79 14.07
C ASN A 80 -10.12 16.62 13.15
N THR A 81 -9.11 15.88 12.69
CA THR A 81 -9.30 14.72 11.79
C THR A 81 -8.43 13.56 12.25
N SER A 82 -8.87 12.34 12.00
CA SER A 82 -8.16 11.12 12.37
C SER A 82 -8.23 10.06 11.27
N TYR A 83 -7.12 9.38 11.03
CA TYR A 83 -6.98 8.27 10.10
C TYR A 83 -6.48 7.02 10.80
N THR A 84 -7.25 5.96 10.70
CA THR A 84 -6.90 4.64 11.22
C THR A 84 -6.27 3.80 10.10
N PRO A 85 -5.09 3.18 10.32
CA PRO A 85 -4.52 2.27 9.34
C PRO A 85 -5.31 0.98 9.25
N GLU A 86 -5.32 0.37 8.07
CA GLU A 86 -5.71 -1.02 7.92
C GLU A 86 -4.50 -1.91 8.26
N THR A 87 -4.66 -2.81 9.22
CA THR A 87 -3.59 -3.74 9.61
C THR A 87 -4.00 -5.18 9.38
N LYS A 88 -3.10 -6.01 8.85
CA LYS A 88 -3.30 -7.46 8.74
C LYS A 88 -2.19 -8.20 9.48
N LYS A 89 -2.58 -9.21 10.27
CA LYS A 89 -1.66 -10.07 11.04
C LYS A 89 -0.66 -9.26 11.90
N ILE A 90 -1.12 -8.13 12.41
CA ILE A 90 -0.43 -7.29 13.39
C ILE A 90 -1.36 -7.18 14.59
N THR A 91 -0.80 -7.30 15.79
CA THR A 91 -1.51 -7.10 17.05
C THR A 91 -0.97 -5.82 17.68
N PRO A 92 -1.61 -4.66 17.49
CA PRO A 92 -1.07 -3.35 17.90
C PRO A 92 -0.59 -3.27 19.36
N THR A 93 -1.22 -4.02 20.27
CA THR A 93 -0.88 -4.04 21.70
C THR A 93 0.47 -4.68 22.03
N GLU A 94 1.12 -5.34 21.08
CA GLU A 94 2.38 -6.06 21.30
C GLU A 94 3.61 -5.31 20.78
N GLY A 95 3.44 -4.13 20.20
CA GLY A 95 4.53 -3.39 19.59
C GLY A 95 4.30 -1.90 19.56
N THR A 96 5.11 -1.20 18.78
CA THR A 96 5.05 0.26 18.68
C THR A 96 5.10 0.72 17.24
N PHE A 97 4.26 1.70 16.92
CA PHE A 97 4.27 2.41 15.65
C PHE A 97 5.20 3.62 15.72
N ALA A 98 5.88 3.89 14.61
CA ALA A 98 6.65 5.11 14.40
C ALA A 98 6.45 5.60 12.95
N ILE A 99 6.58 6.90 12.72
CA ILE A 99 6.40 7.53 11.41
C ILE A 99 7.65 8.30 11.01
N ALA A 100 7.97 8.30 9.71
CA ALA A 100 9.02 9.11 9.13
C ALA A 100 8.58 9.72 7.79
N PRO A 101 8.91 10.99 7.49
CA PRO A 101 9.54 11.96 8.40
C PRO A 101 8.62 12.35 9.58
N ASP A 102 9.13 13.18 10.50
CA ASP A 102 8.33 13.67 11.63
C ASP A 102 7.10 14.43 11.14
N LEU A 103 5.98 14.25 11.84
CA LEU A 103 4.73 14.95 11.54
C LEU A 103 4.85 16.44 11.88
N PRO A 104 4.17 17.35 11.13
CA PRO A 104 4.10 18.76 11.49
C PRO A 104 3.54 18.95 12.90
N THR A 105 4.02 19.97 13.63
CA THR A 105 3.52 20.34 14.97
C THR A 105 2.02 20.62 14.93
N SER A 106 1.21 19.64 15.31
CA SER A 106 -0.27 19.64 15.43
C SER A 106 -0.89 18.29 15.02
N LEU A 107 -0.15 17.48 14.28
CA LEU A 107 -0.49 16.09 14.00
C LEU A 107 0.33 15.16 14.89
N TYR A 108 -0.26 14.04 15.27
CA TYR A 108 0.34 13.04 16.13
C TYR A 108 0.02 11.64 15.63
N LEU A 109 1.00 10.76 15.76
CA LEU A 109 0.82 9.32 15.65
C LEU A 109 0.57 8.79 17.06
N ASP A 110 -0.53 8.05 17.25
CA ASP A 110 -0.66 7.18 18.42
C ASP A 110 0.21 5.94 18.20
N ASN A 111 1.34 5.88 18.90
CA ASN A 111 2.31 4.80 18.77
C ASN A 111 1.76 3.42 19.17
N SER A 112 0.60 3.33 19.83
CA SER A 112 -0.01 2.06 20.22
C SER A 112 -1.05 1.53 19.22
N THR A 113 -1.72 2.43 18.49
CA THR A 113 -2.80 2.06 17.55
C THR A 113 -2.44 2.30 16.09
N GLY A 114 -1.41 3.12 15.83
CA GLY A 114 -1.08 3.62 14.50
C GLY A 114 -2.04 4.72 14.03
N ILE A 115 -2.98 5.21 14.84
CA ILE A 115 -3.89 6.27 14.39
C ILE A 115 -3.09 7.57 14.22
N ILE A 116 -3.19 8.20 13.04
CA ILE A 116 -2.66 9.54 12.79
C ILE A 116 -3.82 10.51 12.97
N SER A 117 -3.69 11.49 13.87
CA SER A 117 -4.76 12.45 14.12
C SER A 117 -4.24 13.81 14.57
N GLY A 118 -5.12 14.80 14.62
CA GLY A 118 -4.82 16.12 15.13
C GLY A 118 -5.60 17.24 14.45
N THR A 119 -5.27 18.46 14.84
CA THR A 119 -5.92 19.69 14.36
C THR A 119 -4.84 20.62 13.80
N PRO A 120 -4.55 20.55 12.49
CA PRO A 120 -3.42 21.28 11.95
C PRO A 120 -3.65 22.79 11.93
N THR A 121 -2.58 23.55 12.23
CA THR A 121 -2.62 25.02 12.28
C THR A 121 -1.96 25.68 11.07
N GLN A 122 -1.23 24.91 10.28
CA GLN A 122 -0.52 25.34 9.08
C GLN A 122 -0.79 24.36 7.95
N THR A 123 -0.85 24.87 6.72
CA THR A 123 -0.97 24.04 5.51
C THR A 123 0.32 23.29 5.24
N LEU A 124 0.18 22.18 4.51
CA LEU A 124 1.29 21.31 4.14
C LEU A 124 0.99 20.78 2.75
N ILE A 125 1.93 20.98 1.84
CA ILE A 125 1.90 20.37 0.51
C ILE A 125 1.98 18.85 0.62
N LYS A 126 1.45 18.14 -0.37
CA LYS A 126 1.48 16.68 -0.44
C LYS A 126 2.89 16.16 -0.19
N SER A 127 3.07 15.56 0.98
CA SER A 127 4.37 15.13 1.49
C SER A 127 4.33 13.63 1.75
N THR A 128 5.43 12.96 1.44
CA THR A 128 5.55 11.50 1.53
C THR A 128 5.84 11.07 2.96
N TYR A 129 5.10 10.08 3.45
CA TYR A 129 5.33 9.45 4.75
C TYR A 129 5.33 7.93 4.65
N ARG A 130 5.95 7.32 5.67
CA ARG A 130 5.89 5.89 5.91
C ARG A 130 5.82 5.61 7.40
N VAL A 131 4.99 4.64 7.76
CA VAL A 131 4.86 4.16 9.13
C VAL A 131 5.53 2.79 9.24
N GLN A 132 6.22 2.58 10.35
CA GLN A 132 6.75 1.29 10.75
C GLN A 132 6.08 0.82 12.03
N TYR A 133 5.95 -0.49 12.17
CA TYR A 133 5.57 -1.16 13.39
C TYR A 133 6.69 -2.11 13.80
N GLU A 134 7.10 -2.05 15.06
CA GLU A 134 8.09 -2.95 15.64
C GLU A 134 7.53 -3.72 16.82
N ASN A 135 7.65 -5.05 16.78
CA ASN A 135 7.37 -5.94 17.91
C ASN A 135 8.53 -6.94 18.07
N ALA A 136 9.25 -6.84 19.19
CA ALA A 136 10.35 -7.74 19.56
C ALA A 136 11.39 -7.92 18.43
N GLY A 137 11.75 -6.83 17.74
CA GLY A 137 12.69 -6.84 16.61
C GLY A 137 12.11 -7.25 15.25
N ASN A 138 10.83 -7.66 15.20
CA ASN A 138 10.12 -7.84 13.93
C ASN A 138 9.59 -6.50 13.45
N ILE A 139 10.05 -6.05 12.28
CA ILE A 139 9.67 -4.77 11.69
C ILE A 139 8.73 -5.01 10.51
N VAL A 140 7.56 -4.35 10.54
CA VAL A 140 6.62 -4.27 9.42
C VAL A 140 6.52 -2.83 8.96
N GLN A 141 6.59 -2.61 7.67
CA GLN A 141 6.52 -1.28 7.06
C GLN A 141 5.19 -1.11 6.34
N SER A 142 4.62 0.10 6.40
CA SER A 142 3.44 0.44 5.63
C SER A 142 3.75 0.60 4.15
N ASN A 143 2.69 0.69 3.34
CA ASN A 143 2.79 1.34 2.04
C ASN A 143 3.30 2.78 2.20
N GLN A 144 3.90 3.32 1.14
CA GLN A 144 4.13 4.75 1.06
C GLN A 144 2.79 5.44 0.85
N PHE A 145 2.55 6.50 1.62
CA PHE A 145 1.34 7.32 1.51
C PHE A 145 1.73 8.81 1.58
N TYR A 146 0.75 9.67 1.32
CA TYR A 146 0.94 11.11 1.34
C TYR A 146 0.04 11.75 2.40
N ILE A 147 0.50 12.84 3.00
CA ILE A 147 -0.32 13.73 3.82
C ILE A 147 -0.39 15.08 3.12
N LEU A 148 -1.60 15.65 3.05
CA LEU A 148 -1.89 17.00 2.57
C LEU A 148 -2.68 17.72 3.67
N ILE A 149 -2.33 18.97 3.96
CA ILE A 149 -3.13 19.84 4.83
C ILE A 149 -3.63 21.02 3.99
N GLU A 150 -4.94 21.07 3.78
CA GLU A 150 -5.65 22.10 3.02
C GLU A 150 -5.97 23.32 3.88
N GLU A 151 -6.05 24.49 3.24
CA GLU A 151 -6.45 25.74 3.92
C GLU A 151 -7.95 25.71 4.28
N SER A 152 -8.78 25.18 3.38
CA SER A 152 -10.22 25.00 3.57
C SER A 152 -10.69 23.75 2.85
N PHE A 153 -11.90 23.27 3.20
CA PHE A 153 -12.50 22.10 2.56
C PHE A 153 -12.43 22.20 1.02
N GLU A 154 -11.85 21.19 0.39
CA GLU A 154 -11.67 21.04 -1.06
C GLU A 154 -10.74 22.06 -1.72
N SER A 155 -9.91 22.80 -0.97
CA SER A 155 -8.98 23.77 -1.59
C SER A 155 -7.89 23.09 -2.43
N GLY A 156 -7.54 21.84 -2.11
CA GLY A 156 -6.63 21.02 -2.90
C GLY A 156 -7.32 20.21 -4.02
N ALA A 157 -8.64 20.22 -4.13
CA ALA A 157 -9.32 19.33 -5.08
C ALA A 157 -9.04 19.77 -6.51
N CYS A 158 -8.73 18.84 -7.41
CA CYS A 158 -8.65 19.18 -8.83
C CYS A 158 -10.01 19.62 -9.37
N ASN A 159 -10.09 20.85 -9.87
CA ASN A 159 -11.30 21.35 -10.49
C ASN A 159 -11.61 20.56 -11.76
N THR A 160 -12.82 20.00 -11.83
CA THR A 160 -13.35 19.26 -12.99
C THR A 160 -14.55 19.94 -13.63
N THR A 161 -15.00 21.06 -13.04
CA THR A 161 -16.19 21.81 -13.42
C THR A 161 -15.83 23.22 -13.86
N GLY A 162 -15.90 23.46 -15.17
CA GLY A 162 -15.53 24.75 -15.75
C GLY A 162 -14.01 24.95 -15.79
N ILE A 163 -13.61 26.13 -16.28
CA ILE A 163 -12.21 26.53 -16.41
C ILE A 163 -11.98 27.63 -15.38
N PHE A 164 -11.03 27.42 -14.47
CA PHE A 164 -10.71 28.43 -13.46
C PHE A 164 -10.18 29.72 -14.12
N PRO A 165 -10.53 30.93 -13.62
CA PRO A 165 -9.99 32.19 -14.15
C PRO A 165 -8.45 32.21 -14.22
N GLY A 166 -7.89 32.25 -15.43
CA GLY A 166 -6.44 32.19 -15.69
C GLY A 166 -6.01 30.92 -16.44
N CYS A 167 -6.85 29.89 -16.47
CA CYS A 167 -6.65 28.70 -17.29
C CYS A 167 -7.34 28.85 -18.65
N SER A 168 -6.87 28.09 -19.65
CA SER A 168 -7.46 28.04 -20.99
C SER A 168 -8.26 26.75 -21.20
N PRO A 169 -9.12 26.65 -22.23
CA PRO A 169 -9.83 25.43 -22.57
C PRO A 169 -8.91 24.22 -22.87
N GLU A 170 -7.67 24.46 -23.30
CA GLU A 170 -6.67 23.43 -23.57
C GLU A 170 -5.97 22.91 -22.30
N GLN A 171 -6.12 23.64 -21.18
CA GLN A 171 -5.60 23.29 -19.86
C GLN A 171 -6.65 23.57 -18.77
N PRO A 172 -7.77 22.82 -18.76
CA PRO A 172 -8.92 23.19 -17.94
C PRO A 172 -8.76 22.86 -16.45
N TYR A 173 -7.82 21.97 -16.08
CA TYR A 173 -7.70 21.46 -14.71
C TYR A 173 -6.73 22.32 -13.88
N SER A 174 -7.05 22.55 -12.61
CA SER A 174 -6.21 23.27 -11.64
C SER A 174 -6.57 22.85 -10.22
N CYS A 175 -5.69 23.09 -9.23
CA CYS A 175 -6.09 22.96 -7.83
C CYS A 175 -7.19 24.00 -7.54
N SER A 176 -8.18 23.62 -6.75
CA SER A 176 -9.31 24.48 -6.38
C SER A 176 -8.91 25.50 -5.29
N ASP A 177 -7.88 26.31 -5.54
CA ASP A 177 -7.49 27.38 -4.60
C ASP A 177 -8.30 28.66 -4.85
N THR A 178 -8.77 29.28 -3.76
CA THR A 178 -9.39 30.62 -3.78
C THR A 178 -8.40 31.75 -4.08
N ILE A 179 -7.10 31.45 -4.10
CA ILE A 179 -5.99 32.37 -4.35
C ILE A 179 -5.19 31.84 -5.55
N GLN A 180 -5.73 32.05 -6.76
CA GLN A 180 -5.06 31.91 -8.07
C GLN A 180 -4.26 30.61 -8.27
N PRO A 181 -4.73 29.64 -9.09
CA PRO A 181 -3.94 28.47 -9.41
C PRO A 181 -2.67 28.92 -10.13
N THR A 182 -1.52 28.62 -9.54
CA THR A 182 -0.21 28.91 -10.14
C THR A 182 0.05 28.07 -11.40
N THR A 183 -0.72 27.00 -11.61
CA THR A 183 -0.52 26.04 -12.69
C THR A 183 -1.85 25.46 -13.20
N CYS A 184 -2.00 25.38 -14.53
CA CYS A 184 -3.12 24.75 -15.21
C CYS A 184 -2.65 23.49 -15.95
N TYR A 185 -3.46 22.43 -15.95
CA TYR A 185 -3.14 21.13 -16.50
C TYR A 185 -4.09 20.75 -17.63
N ARG A 186 -3.56 20.06 -18.64
CA ARG A 186 -4.33 19.47 -19.74
C ARG A 186 -5.10 18.22 -19.33
N GLU A 187 -4.54 17.42 -18.43
CA GLU A 187 -5.11 16.15 -17.99
C GLU A 187 -5.37 16.17 -16.49
N LEU A 188 -6.49 15.58 -16.07
CA LEU A 188 -6.86 15.46 -14.66
C LEU A 188 -5.81 14.66 -13.88
N SER A 189 -5.23 13.62 -14.48
CA SER A 189 -4.15 12.82 -13.90
C SER A 189 -2.96 13.67 -13.46
N HIS A 190 -2.53 14.63 -14.28
CA HIS A 190 -1.42 15.52 -13.95
C HIS A 190 -1.77 16.48 -12.82
N CYS A 191 -3.01 16.99 -12.78
CA CYS A 191 -3.48 17.78 -11.66
C CYS A 191 -3.44 16.96 -10.35
N LYS A 192 -3.95 15.72 -10.36
CA LYS A 192 -3.97 14.86 -9.17
C LYS A 192 -2.58 14.44 -8.67
N GLN A 193 -1.59 14.45 -9.56
CA GLN A 193 -0.20 14.15 -9.22
C GLN A 193 0.56 15.35 -8.69
N ASP A 194 0.02 16.56 -8.84
CA ASP A 194 0.64 17.77 -8.31
C ASP A 194 0.75 17.73 -6.78
N VAL A 195 1.74 18.44 -6.25
CA VAL A 195 2.00 18.47 -4.81
C VAL A 195 0.99 19.33 -4.04
N TYR A 196 0.25 20.21 -4.72
CA TYR A 196 -0.78 21.05 -4.12
C TYR A 196 -2.18 20.47 -4.32
N CYS A 197 -2.41 19.63 -5.34
CA CYS A 197 -3.74 19.11 -5.64
C CYS A 197 -3.95 17.60 -5.34
N TYR A 198 -5.19 17.11 -5.42
CA TYR A 198 -5.55 15.68 -5.37
C TYR A 198 -6.79 15.33 -6.21
#